data_AF-A0A139Y5M9-F1
#
_entry.id   AF-A0A139Y5M9-F1
#
_cell.length_a   1.000
_cell.length_b   1.000
_cell.length_c   1.000
_cell.angle_alpha   90.00
_cell.angle_beta   90.00
_cell.angle_gamma   90.00
#
_symmetry.space_group_name_H-M   'P 1'
#
loop_
_entity.id
_entity.type
_entity.pdbx_description
1 polymer ?
#
loop_
_entity_poly.entity_id
_entity_poly.type
_entity_poly.pdbx_seq_one_letter_code
_entity_poly.pdbx_strand_id
1 'polypeptide(L)'
;MGIQNLLKFLKPLAQPAHISEFAGQTVGVDAMSWLHRGAIACAVELIKQEESDKFLRFVIHMIMLFKYHRVEPLLGETQVALHPRCSSSLAIFSGSHRLAPMLLSTRKDV
;
A
#
# COMPACT_ATOMS: atom_id res chain seq x y z
N MET A 1 12.41 -7.61 10.53
CA MET A 1 11.52 -7.52 11.71
C MET A 1 12.12 -6.53 12.69
N GLY A 2 11.31 -5.69 13.33
CA GLY A 2 11.76 -4.56 14.15
C GLY A 2 12.44 -4.92 15.48
N ILE A 3 12.72 -3.90 16.30
CA ILE A 3 13.38 -4.05 17.61
C ILE A 3 12.46 -4.85 18.55
N GLN A 4 13.00 -5.92 19.15
CA GLN A 4 12.26 -6.79 20.03
C GLN A 4 11.73 -6.03 21.27
N ASN A 5 10.47 -6.29 21.65
CA ASN A 5 9.78 -5.70 22.80
C ASN A 5 9.63 -4.16 22.84
N LEU A 6 10.08 -3.42 21.81
CA LEU A 6 9.99 -1.96 21.78
C LEU A 6 8.55 -1.45 21.94
N LEU A 7 7.58 -2.05 21.23
CA LEU A 7 6.18 -1.63 21.31
C LEU A 7 5.58 -1.84 22.71
N LYS A 8 5.95 -2.91 23.41
CA LYS A 8 5.49 -3.16 24.79
C LYS A 8 6.03 -2.09 25.75
N PHE A 9 7.29 -1.68 25.54
CA PHE A 9 7.94 -0.63 26.31
C PHE A 9 7.32 0.75 26.05
N LEU A 10 7.01 1.07 24.79
CA LEU A 10 6.40 2.36 24.40
C LEU A 10 4.89 2.43 24.62
N LYS A 11 4.23 1.31 24.94
CA LYS A 11 2.77 1.24 25.11
C LYS A 11 2.18 2.31 26.05
N PRO A 12 2.80 2.67 27.19
CA PRO A 12 2.30 3.73 28.07
C PRO A 12 2.34 5.13 27.44
N LEU A 13 3.18 5.35 26.43
CA LEU A 13 3.35 6.62 25.73
C LEU A 13 2.48 6.71 24.46
N ALA A 14 2.01 5.57 23.95
CA ALA A 14 1.19 5.51 22.74
C ALA A 14 -0.25 5.93 23.05
N GLN A 15 -0.79 6.85 22.24
CA GLN A 15 -2.17 7.29 22.32
C GLN A 15 -2.98 6.66 21.18
N PRO A 16 -4.21 6.14 21.44
CA PRO A 16 -5.10 5.74 20.37
C PRO A 16 -5.52 6.98 19.57
N ALA A 17 -5.52 6.87 18.25
CA ALA A 17 -5.92 7.94 17.34
C ALA A 17 -6.77 7.38 16.21
N HIS A 18 -7.74 8.16 15.76
CA HIS A 18 -8.56 7.88 14.58
C HIS A 18 -7.98 8.58 13.35
N ILE A 19 -8.13 7.96 12.16
CA ILE A 19 -7.56 8.47 10.90
C ILE A 19 -8.07 9.89 10.59
N SER A 20 -9.30 10.22 10.97
CA SER A 20 -9.89 11.54 10.76
C SER A 20 -9.15 12.68 11.46
N GLU A 21 -8.39 12.40 12.52
CA GLU A 21 -7.59 13.42 13.23
C GLU A 21 -6.44 13.96 12.37
N PHE A 22 -6.06 13.23 11.32
CA PHE A 22 -5.00 13.61 10.37
C PHE A 22 -5.55 14.22 9.08
N ALA A 23 -6.83 14.62 9.03
CA ALA A 23 -7.44 15.21 7.85
C ALA A 23 -6.64 16.44 7.35
N GLY A 24 -6.39 16.49 6.04
CA GLY A 24 -5.58 17.51 5.38
C GLY A 24 -4.07 17.27 5.46
N GLN A 25 -3.61 16.24 6.17
CA GLN A 25 -2.19 15.90 6.27
C GLN A 25 -1.79 14.83 5.24
N THR A 26 -0.49 14.78 4.96
CA THR A 26 0.14 13.74 4.15
C THR A 26 0.89 12.79 5.07
N VAL A 27 0.64 11.48 4.94
CA VAL A 27 1.17 10.45 5.84
C VAL A 27 1.98 9.42 5.07
N GLY A 28 3.17 9.09 5.59
CA GLY A 28 3.98 8.00 5.05
C GLY A 28 3.40 6.64 5.44
N VAL A 29 3.21 5.77 4.46
CA VAL A 29 2.68 4.43 4.65
C VAL A 29 3.70 3.39 4.21
N ASP A 30 3.95 2.41 5.07
CA ASP A 30 4.73 1.22 4.72
C ASP A 30 3.90 0.27 3.85
N ALA A 31 4.12 0.37 2.53
CA ALA A 31 3.42 -0.43 1.53
C ALA A 31 3.72 -1.94 1.66
N MET A 32 4.93 -2.33 2.05
CA MET A 32 5.30 -3.74 2.21
C MET A 32 4.51 -4.42 3.31
N SER A 33 4.28 -3.71 4.41
CA SER A 33 3.43 -4.22 5.49
C SER A 33 1.98 -4.47 5.04
N TRP A 34 1.44 -3.65 4.13
CA TRP A 34 0.10 -3.87 3.56
C TRP A 34 0.09 -5.00 2.54
N LEU A 35 1.07 -5.06 1.65
CA LEU A 35 1.19 -6.14 0.66
C LEU A 35 1.37 -7.50 1.33
N HIS A 36 2.20 -7.59 2.35
CA HIS A 36 2.38 -8.82 3.13
C HIS A 36 1.07 -9.28 3.78
N ARG A 37 0.27 -8.36 4.33
CA ARG A 37 -1.07 -8.68 4.86
C ARG A 37 -2.03 -9.10 3.76
N GLY A 38 -2.03 -8.41 2.62
CA GLY A 38 -2.84 -8.75 1.46
C GLY A 38 -2.49 -10.12 0.86
N ALA A 39 -1.21 -10.51 0.89
CA ALA A 39 -0.73 -11.80 0.40
C ALA A 39 -1.31 -13.00 1.15
N ILE A 40 -1.72 -12.82 2.42
CA ILE A 40 -2.40 -13.85 3.20
C ILE A 40 -3.71 -14.27 2.51
N ALA A 41 -4.44 -13.32 1.91
CA ALA A 41 -5.70 -13.58 1.22
C ALA A 41 -5.52 -14.36 -0.09
N CYS A 42 -4.31 -14.38 -0.65
CA CYS A 42 -3.97 -15.13 -1.86
C CYS A 42 -2.91 -16.21 -1.64
N ALA A 43 -2.68 -16.66 -0.41
CA ALA A 43 -1.62 -17.62 -0.09
C ALA A 43 -1.73 -18.91 -0.92
N VAL A 44 -2.95 -19.41 -1.14
CA VAL A 44 -3.20 -20.61 -1.95
C VAL A 44 -2.86 -20.38 -3.43
N GLU A 45 -3.32 -19.27 -4.00
CA GLU A 45 -3.02 -18.91 -5.39
C GLU A 45 -1.52 -18.70 -5.61
N LEU A 46 -0.83 -18.07 -4.64
CA LEU A 46 0.61 -17.84 -4.69
C LEU A 46 1.39 -19.16 -4.75
N ILE A 47 1.01 -20.15 -3.94
CA ILE A 47 1.67 -21.48 -3.95
C ILE A 47 1.38 -22.21 -5.25
N LYS A 48 0.16 -22.08 -5.79
CA LYS A 48 -0.24 -22.66 -7.08
C LYS A 48 0.29 -21.91 -8.29
N GLN A 49 0.98 -20.78 -8.10
CA GLN A 49 1.44 -19.88 -9.15
C GLN A 49 0.31 -19.35 -10.04
N GLU A 50 -0.88 -19.22 -9.48
CA GLU A 50 -2.05 -18.61 -10.12
C GLU A 50 -1.97 -17.09 -9.96
N GLU A 51 -2.39 -16.35 -11.00
CA GLU A 51 -2.50 -14.90 -10.90
C GLU A 51 -3.62 -14.53 -9.91
N SER A 52 -3.33 -13.59 -9.02
CA SER A 52 -4.29 -13.10 -8.02
C SER A 52 -4.10 -11.62 -7.79
N ASP A 53 -5.21 -10.88 -7.80
CA ASP A 53 -5.26 -9.44 -7.55
C ASP A 53 -5.71 -9.12 -6.11
N LYS A 54 -5.99 -10.14 -5.29
CA LYS A 54 -6.58 -9.99 -3.94
C LYS A 54 -5.73 -9.13 -3.02
N PHE A 55 -4.41 -9.25 -3.11
CA PHE A 55 -3.50 -8.46 -2.30
C PHE A 55 -3.54 -6.96 -2.67
N LEU A 56 -3.78 -6.63 -3.95
CA LEU A 56 -3.96 -5.25 -4.41
C LEU A 56 -5.28 -4.67 -3.93
N ARG A 57 -6.35 -5.47 -3.94
CA ARG A 57 -7.66 -5.04 -3.43
C ARG A 57 -7.56 -4.55 -1.98
N PHE A 58 -6.75 -5.21 -1.17
CA PHE A 58 -6.47 -4.77 0.20
C PHE A 58 -5.77 -3.39 0.23
N VAL A 59 -4.70 -3.22 -0.54
CA VAL A 59 -3.95 -1.95 -0.62
C VAL A 59 -4.85 -0.81 -1.11
N ILE A 60 -5.60 -1.05 -2.18
CA ILE A 60 -6.53 -0.08 -2.77
C ILE A 60 -7.61 0.31 -1.76
N HIS A 61 -8.18 -0.66 -1.04
CA HIS A 61 -9.17 -0.38 0.00
C HIS A 61 -8.61 0.51 1.11
N MET A 62 -7.37 0.26 1.55
CA MET A 62 -6.70 1.12 2.53
C MET A 62 -6.45 2.53 1.98
N ILE A 63 -5.98 2.69 0.74
CA ILE A 63 -5.83 4.02 0.11
C ILE A 63 -7.16 4.77 0.08
N MET A 64 -8.25 4.09 -0.29
CA MET A 64 -9.59 4.69 -0.30
C MET A 64 -10.05 5.14 1.09
N LEU A 65 -9.74 4.37 2.13
CA LEU A 65 -10.05 4.73 3.52
C LEU A 65 -9.35 6.03 3.94
N PHE A 66 -8.06 6.18 3.63
CA PHE A 66 -7.33 7.41 3.93
C PHE A 66 -7.91 8.61 3.17
N LYS A 67 -8.19 8.44 1.87
CA LYS A 67 -8.80 9.50 1.04
C LYS A 67 -10.20 9.88 1.52
N TYR A 68 -11.00 8.92 1.98
CA TYR A 68 -12.31 9.19 2.57
C TYR A 68 -12.21 10.13 3.78
N HIS A 69 -11.17 9.95 4.61
CA HIS A 69 -10.87 10.84 5.74
C HIS A 69 -10.04 12.08 5.37
N ARG A 70 -9.89 12.40 4.07
CA ARG A 70 -9.09 13.52 3.56
C ARG A 70 -7.62 13.47 4.00
N VAL A 71 -7.06 12.29 4.16
CA VAL A 71 -5.63 12.07 4.44
C VAL A 71 -4.98 11.57 3.16
N GLU A 72 -3.85 12.16 2.76
CA GLU A 72 -3.13 11.73 1.56
C GLU A 72 -2.03 10.72 1.93
N PRO A 73 -2.14 9.43 1.52
CA PRO A 73 -1.12 8.44 1.82
C PRO A 73 0.02 8.49 0.79
N LEU A 74 1.26 8.61 1.26
CA LEU A 74 2.47 8.41 0.46
C LEU A 74 2.98 6.98 0.67
N LEU A 75 2.88 6.17 -0.37
CA LEU A 75 3.45 4.83 -0.38
C LEU A 75 4.92 4.95 -0.77
N GLY A 76 5.82 4.57 0.12
CA GLY A 76 7.26 4.55 -0.19
C GLY A 76 7.56 3.43 -1.19
N GLU A 77 8.39 3.72 -2.20
CA GLU A 77 9.03 2.70 -3.04
C GLU A 77 9.99 1.87 -2.19
N THR A 78 9.46 0.88 -1.50
CA THR A 78 10.27 -0.27 -1.11
C THR A 78 10.32 -1.15 -2.34
N GLN A 79 11.51 -1.52 -2.81
CA GLN A 79 11.67 -2.42 -3.95
C GLN A 79 10.93 -3.73 -3.68
N VAL A 80 9.67 -3.79 -4.11
CA VAL A 80 8.93 -5.03 -4.13
C VAL A 80 9.42 -5.72 -5.39
N ALA A 81 10.24 -6.75 -5.22
CA ALA A 81 10.42 -7.74 -6.27
C ALA A 81 9.08 -8.48 -6.43
N LEU A 82 8.11 -7.82 -7.06
CA LEU A 82 6.89 -8.47 -7.52
C LEU A 82 7.37 -9.55 -8.51
N HIS A 83 7.00 -10.79 -8.23
CA HIS A 83 7.22 -11.90 -9.14
C HIS A 83 6.73 -11.46 -10.55
N PRO A 84 7.50 -11.72 -11.63
CA PRO A 84 7.25 -11.16 -12.98
C PRO A 84 5.92 -11.57 -13.65
N ARG A 85 5.04 -12.26 -12.92
CA ARG A 85 3.71 -12.72 -13.36
C ARG A 85 2.56 -12.00 -12.65
N CYS A 86 2.82 -10.90 -11.94
CA CYS A 86 1.74 -10.09 -11.39
C CYS A 86 1.40 -8.97 -12.36
N SER A 87 0.28 -9.12 -13.08
CA SER A 87 -0.18 -8.28 -14.20
C SER A 87 -0.50 -6.82 -13.83
N SER A 88 -0.52 -6.47 -12.55
CA SER A 88 -0.81 -5.10 -12.10
C SER A 88 0.45 -4.24 -12.05
N SER A 89 0.61 -3.40 -13.08
CA SER A 89 1.58 -2.32 -13.12
C SER A 89 1.25 -1.29 -12.03
N LEU A 90 1.71 -1.52 -10.81
CA LEU A 90 1.61 -0.55 -9.72
C LEU A 90 2.80 0.40 -9.81
N ALA A 91 2.70 1.40 -10.69
CA ALA A 91 3.64 2.51 -10.70
C ALA A 91 3.35 3.39 -9.47
N ILE A 92 4.05 3.12 -8.37
CA ILE A 92 4.03 3.98 -7.18
C ILE A 92 4.83 5.23 -7.55
N PHE A 93 4.16 6.39 -7.51
CA PHE A 93 4.61 7.63 -8.12
C PHE A 93 5.74 8.29 -7.32
N SER A 94 6.84 8.61 -8.00
CA SER A 94 7.93 9.46 -7.50
C SER A 94 7.43 10.89 -7.25
N GLY A 95 7.72 11.42 -6.06
CA GLY A 95 7.31 12.77 -5.68
C GLY A 95 8.08 13.87 -6.42
N SER A 96 7.37 14.85 -6.97
CA SER A 96 7.59 16.29 -6.78
C SER A 96 6.87 17.11 -7.86
N HIS A 97 6.04 18.05 -7.40
CA HIS A 97 5.56 19.25 -8.09
C HIS A 97 4.83 19.13 -9.45
N ARG A 98 3.56 19.58 -9.42
CA ARG A 98 2.69 20.05 -10.53
C ARG A 98 2.06 19.00 -11.46
N LEU A 99 0.73 18.92 -11.33
CA LEU A 99 -0.30 18.79 -12.38
C LEU A 99 0.16 18.38 -13.79
N ALA A 100 -0.27 17.18 -14.21
CA ALA A 100 -0.98 16.96 -15.49
C ALA A 100 -1.66 15.56 -15.50
N PRO A 101 -2.88 15.42 -16.04
CA PRO A 101 -3.52 14.13 -16.22
C PRO A 101 -3.01 13.50 -17.52
N MET A 102 -2.17 12.48 -17.43
CA MET A 102 -1.73 11.72 -18.62
C MET A 102 -2.30 10.31 -18.59
N LEU A 103 -3.45 10.19 -19.26
CA LEU A 103 -3.88 9.10 -20.12
C LEU A 103 -3.46 7.69 -19.71
N LEU A 104 -4.48 7.00 -19.21
CA LEU A 104 -4.72 5.56 -19.31
C LEU A 104 -4.46 5.09 -20.76
N SER A 105 -3.21 4.81 -21.13
CA SER A 105 -2.90 4.11 -22.36
C SER A 105 -3.04 2.62 -22.08
N THR A 106 -4.20 2.10 -22.45
CA THR A 106 -4.42 0.68 -22.72
C THR A 106 -3.33 0.18 -23.67
N ARG A 107 -2.32 -0.53 -23.15
CA ARG A 107 -1.62 -1.52 -23.96
C ARG A 107 -2.51 -2.76 -24.06
N LYS A 108 -3.37 -2.76 -25.09
CA LYS A 108 -3.40 -3.90 -26.00
C LYS A 108 -2.00 -3.99 -26.62
N ASP A 109 -1.45 -5.18 -26.70
CA ASP A 109 -0.95 -5.75 -27.97
C ASP A 109 -0.06 -6.98 -27.71
N VAL A 110 -0.51 -8.08 -28.36
CA VAL A 110 0.14 -9.36 -28.69
C VAL A 110 0.36 -10.39 -27.58
#